data_AF-A0A094AQC4-F1
#
_entry.id   AF-A0A094AQC4-F1
#
_cell.length_a   1.000
_cell.length_b   1.000
_cell.length_c   1.000
_cell.angle_alpha   90.00
_cell.angle_beta   90.00
_cell.angle_gamma   90.00
#
_symmetry.space_group_name_H-M   'P 1'
#
loop_
_entity.id
_entity.type
_entity.pdbx_description
1 polymer ?
#
loop_
_entity_poly.entity_id
_entity_poly.type
_entity_poly.pdbx_seq_one_letter_code
_entity_poly.pdbx_strand_id
1 'polypeptide(L)'
;MSRPSPAIQTITRSDGDKTLAKQRLGRPLAPHLAIYKWQTTSVLSTLQRITGVALSGGFYIFGFTYLASTVFGWGITSASIAATFGAWPLVAKFASKFCIAFTFMLHGFNGIRYLIWDFGKLMTIPLVTQTGLAAVAAATISSAAVAFLY
;
A
#
# COMPACT_ATOMS: atom_id res chain seq x y z
N MET A 1 -47.13 -5.57 -37.23
CA MET A 1 -45.74 -5.34 -37.70
C MET A 1 -45.06 -6.68 -37.84
N SER A 2 -44.78 -7.13 -39.07
CA SER A 2 -44.17 -8.44 -39.35
C SER A 2 -42.65 -8.38 -39.11
N ARG A 3 -42.14 -9.22 -38.20
CA ARG A 3 -40.69 -9.35 -37.99
C ARG A 3 -40.09 -10.05 -39.22
N PRO A 4 -39.09 -9.47 -39.90
CA PRO A 4 -38.50 -10.10 -41.08
C PRO A 4 -37.87 -11.45 -40.72
N SER A 5 -37.99 -12.41 -41.63
CA SER A 5 -37.39 -13.75 -41.49
C SER A 5 -35.86 -13.63 -41.34
N PRO A 6 -35.22 -14.39 -40.45
CA PRO A 6 -33.78 -14.33 -40.26
C PRO A 6 -33.06 -14.78 -41.53
N ALA A 7 -32.41 -13.84 -42.22
CA ALA A 7 -31.57 -14.12 -43.38
C ALA A 7 -30.22 -14.68 -42.91
N ILE A 8 -29.83 -15.84 -43.44
CA ILE A 8 -28.49 -16.40 -43.22
C ILE A 8 -27.50 -15.50 -43.97
N GLN A 9 -26.64 -14.81 -43.22
CA GLN A 9 -25.55 -14.01 -43.79
C GLN A 9 -24.23 -14.77 -43.66
N THR A 10 -23.53 -14.94 -44.78
CA THR A 10 -22.17 -15.47 -44.79
C THR A 10 -21.22 -14.37 -44.35
N ILE A 11 -20.73 -14.46 -43.11
CA ILE A 11 -19.74 -13.53 -42.58
C ILE A 11 -18.33 -14.05 -42.83
N THR A 12 -17.40 -13.16 -43.19
CA THR A 12 -15.98 -13.51 -43.21
C THR A 12 -15.45 -13.58 -41.78
N ARG A 13 -14.33 -14.29 -41.57
CA ARG A 13 -13.67 -14.35 -40.26
C ARG A 13 -13.33 -12.95 -39.71
N SER A 14 -12.88 -12.05 -40.59
CA SER A 14 -12.55 -10.65 -40.22
C SER A 14 -13.77 -9.89 -39.66
N ASP A 15 -14.94 -10.10 -40.25
CA ASP A 15 -16.18 -9.42 -39.81
C ASP A 15 -16.69 -10.00 -38.48
N GLY A 16 -16.51 -11.31 -38.28
CA GLY A 16 -16.72 -11.95 -36.98
C GLY A 16 -15.82 -11.37 -35.89
N ASP A 17 -14.53 -11.21 -36.18
CA ASP A 17 -13.56 -10.66 -35.22
C ASP A 17 -13.88 -9.21 -34.84
N LYS A 18 -14.28 -8.36 -35.80
CA LYS A 18 -14.74 -6.98 -35.54
C LYS A 18 -15.98 -6.96 -34.64
N THR A 19 -16.92 -7.87 -34.87
CA THR A 19 -18.16 -7.98 -34.08
C THR A 19 -17.84 -8.40 -32.64
N LEU A 20 -16.98 -9.39 -32.46
CA LEU A 20 -16.54 -9.84 -31.14
C LEU A 20 -15.77 -8.74 -30.40
N ALA A 21 -14.92 -7.98 -31.10
CA ALA A 21 -14.23 -6.83 -30.52
C ALA A 21 -15.22 -5.75 -30.05
N LYS A 22 -16.20 -5.39 -30.89
CA LYS A 22 -17.27 -4.44 -30.54
C LYS A 22 -18.08 -4.91 -29.33
N GLN A 23 -18.41 -6.20 -29.26
CA GLN A 23 -19.10 -6.79 -28.11
C GLN A 23 -18.26 -6.76 -26.84
N ARG A 24 -16.93 -7.01 -26.92
CA ARG A 24 -16.03 -6.96 -25.75
C ARG A 24 -15.95 -5.56 -25.14
N LEU A 25 -15.96 -4.51 -25.98
CA LEU A 25 -15.95 -3.12 -25.52
C LEU A 25 -17.23 -2.73 -24.76
N GLY A 26 -18.37 -3.36 -25.06
CA GLY A 26 -19.65 -3.10 -24.40
C GLY A 26 -19.91 -3.94 -23.14
N ARG A 27 -18.99 -4.83 -22.74
CA ARG A 27 -19.17 -5.66 -21.54
C ARG A 27 -18.81 -4.85 -20.29
N PRO A 28 -19.71 -4.75 -19.30
CA PRO A 28 -19.39 -4.10 -18.05
C PRO A 28 -18.33 -4.90 -17.28
N LEU A 29 -17.48 -4.19 -16.54
CA LEU A 29 -16.57 -4.81 -15.59
C LEU A 29 -17.37 -5.23 -14.34
N ALA A 30 -17.23 -6.49 -13.93
CA ALA A 30 -17.82 -6.94 -12.68
C ALA A 30 -17.21 -6.14 -11.50
N PRO A 31 -18.02 -5.75 -10.50
CA PRO A 31 -17.51 -5.07 -9.33
C PRO A 31 -16.52 -5.99 -8.57
N HIS A 32 -15.39 -5.44 -8.14
CA HIS A 32 -14.34 -6.18 -7.44
C HIS A 32 -14.10 -5.58 -6.05
N LEU A 33 -13.23 -4.57 -5.93
CA LEU A 33 -12.83 -3.97 -4.65
C LEU A 33 -14.00 -3.30 -3.92
N ALA A 34 -15.00 -2.81 -4.67
CA ALA A 34 -16.19 -2.19 -4.09
C ALA A 34 -17.09 -3.16 -3.32
N ILE A 35 -17.04 -4.46 -3.63
CA ILE A 35 -17.88 -5.50 -2.99
C ILE A 35 -17.05 -6.59 -2.30
N TYR A 36 -15.72 -6.50 -2.36
CA TYR A 36 -14.83 -7.51 -1.80
C TYR A 36 -14.84 -7.44 -0.26
N LYS A 37 -15.00 -8.59 0.40
CA LYS A 37 -14.90 -8.67 1.85
C LYS A 37 -13.43 -8.58 2.27
N TRP A 38 -13.08 -7.51 2.97
CA TRP A 38 -11.73 -7.32 3.49
C TRP A 38 -11.34 -8.45 4.45
N GLN A 39 -10.17 -9.01 4.19
CA GLN A 39 -9.51 -10.05 4.98
C GLN A 39 -8.17 -9.52 5.50
N THR A 40 -7.68 -10.06 6.61
CA THR A 40 -6.37 -9.70 7.20
C THR A 40 -5.24 -9.78 6.18
N THR A 41 -5.28 -10.78 5.29
CA THR A 41 -4.34 -10.95 4.17
C THR A 41 -4.37 -9.79 3.18
N SER A 42 -5.57 -9.43 2.69
CA SER A 42 -5.75 -8.34 1.73
C SER A 42 -5.31 -7.00 2.32
N VAL A 43 -5.70 -6.70 3.56
CA VAL A 43 -5.35 -5.45 4.23
C VAL A 43 -3.84 -5.35 4.46
N LEU A 44 -3.19 -6.41 4.98
CA LEU A 44 -1.75 -6.38 5.22
C LEU A 44 -0.92 -6.35 3.93
N SER A 45 -1.42 -6.92 2.84
CA SER A 45 -0.79 -6.79 1.51
C SER A 45 -0.84 -5.36 1.00
N THR A 46 -2.00 -4.70 1.11
CA THR A 46 -2.14 -3.29 0.75
C THR A 46 -1.27 -2.40 1.64
N LEU A 47 -1.26 -2.65 2.96
CA LEU A 47 -0.44 -1.90 3.89
C LEU A 47 1.06 -2.07 3.61
N GLN A 48 1.55 -3.26 3.24
CA GLN A 48 2.96 -3.43 2.86
C GLN A 48 3.38 -2.51 1.72
N ARG A 49 2.50 -2.36 0.72
CA ARG A 49 2.75 -1.48 -0.43
C ARG A 49 2.70 -0.01 -0.02
N ILE A 50 1.68 0.39 0.73
CA ILE A 50 1.51 1.77 1.19
C ILE A 50 2.69 2.19 2.08
N THR A 51 3.06 1.37 3.08
CA THR A 51 4.19 1.67 3.96
C THR A 51 5.51 1.69 3.18
N GLY A 52 5.69 0.80 2.20
CA GLY A 52 6.88 0.80 1.34
C GLY A 52 7.03 2.05 0.50
N VAL A 53 5.93 2.53 -0.10
CA VAL A 53 5.88 3.81 -0.83
C VAL A 53 6.09 4.98 0.12
N ALA A 54 5.46 4.97 1.30
CA ALA A 54 5.60 6.05 2.28
C ALA A 54 7.04 6.17 2.81
N LEU A 55 7.69 5.05 3.13
CA LEU A 55 9.07 5.03 3.61
C LEU A 55 10.05 5.45 2.50
N SER A 56 9.93 4.88 1.31
CA SER A 56 10.80 5.21 0.18
C SER A 56 10.61 6.67 -0.26
N GLY A 57 9.36 7.10 -0.42
CA GLY A 57 9.01 8.47 -0.76
C GLY A 57 9.48 9.46 0.31
N GLY A 58 9.25 9.16 1.59
CA GLY A 58 9.72 9.97 2.71
C GLY A 58 11.25 10.10 2.73
N PHE A 59 11.98 9.00 2.49
CA PHE A 59 13.44 9.02 2.40
C PHE A 59 13.93 9.92 1.26
N TYR A 60 13.38 9.78 0.05
CA TYR A 60 13.77 10.60 -1.09
C TYR A 60 13.39 12.07 -0.91
N ILE A 61 12.17 12.36 -0.46
CA ILE A 61 11.72 13.74 -0.20
C ILE A 61 12.63 14.40 0.84
N PHE A 62 12.94 13.71 1.93
CA PHE A 62 13.84 14.21 2.96
C PHE A 62 15.24 14.47 2.39
N GLY A 63 15.83 13.49 1.70
CA GLY A 63 17.17 13.62 1.12
C GLY A 63 17.29 14.75 0.10
N PHE A 64 16.33 14.85 -0.82
CA PHE A 64 16.32 15.94 -1.81
C PHE A 64 16.05 17.30 -1.20
N THR A 65 15.15 17.40 -0.21
CA THR A 65 14.90 18.67 0.49
C THR A 65 16.13 19.12 1.28
N TYR A 66 16.80 18.18 1.94
CA TYR A 66 18.03 18.46 2.69
C TYR A 66 19.16 18.94 1.77
N LEU A 67 19.32 18.30 0.60
CA LEU A 67 20.28 18.74 -0.42
C LEU A 67 19.89 20.09 -1.03
N ALA A 68 18.63 20.30 -1.40
CA ALA A 68 18.15 21.55 -1.98
C ALA A 68 18.32 22.73 -1.00
N SER A 69 18.16 22.49 0.31
CA SER A 69 18.38 23.48 1.35
C SER A 69 19.76 24.14 1.30
N THR A 70 20.81 23.37 0.95
CA THR A 70 22.18 23.91 0.86
C THR A 70 22.38 24.80 -0.37
N VAL A 71 21.67 24.51 -1.46
CA VAL A 71 21.74 25.27 -2.72
C VAL A 71 20.91 26.56 -2.66
N PHE A 72 19.70 26.46 -2.11
CA PHE A 72 18.73 27.57 -2.10
C PHE A 72 18.71 28.36 -0.78
N GLY A 73 19.52 27.97 0.21
CA GLY A 73 19.63 28.68 1.48
C GLY A 73 18.38 28.61 2.35
N TRP A 74 17.60 27.51 2.27
CA TRP A 74 16.34 27.36 3.01
C TRP A 74 16.51 27.22 4.53
N GLY A 75 17.75 27.08 5.02
CA GLY A 75 18.04 26.97 6.45
C GLY A 75 17.57 25.67 7.09
N ILE A 76 17.13 24.69 6.29
CA ILE A 76 16.74 23.36 6.76
C ILE A 76 18.02 22.59 7.07
N THR A 77 18.37 22.57 8.35
CA THR A 77 19.48 21.81 8.95
C THR A 77 18.95 20.81 9.97
N SER A 78 19.73 19.78 10.30
CA SER A 78 19.35 18.82 11.36
C SER A 78 19.01 19.51 12.68
N ALA A 79 19.74 20.57 13.04
CA ALA A 79 19.46 21.37 14.25
C ALA A 79 18.13 22.11 14.17
N SER A 80 17.82 22.76 13.04
CA SER A 80 16.54 23.46 12.83
C SER A 80 15.34 22.51 12.88
N ILE A 81 15.49 21.31 12.31
CA ILE A 81 14.45 20.26 12.32
C ILE A 81 14.24 19.79 13.75
N ALA A 82 15.32 19.43 14.47
CA ALA A 82 15.25 19.00 15.86
C ALA A 82 14.62 20.05 16.78
N ALA A 83 14.99 21.33 16.61
CA ALA A 83 14.40 22.43 17.37
C ALA A 83 12.90 22.59 17.08
N THR A 84 12.50 22.48 15.81
CA THR A 84 11.10 22.58 15.39
C THR A 84 10.24 21.48 16.02
N PHE A 85 10.67 20.21 15.91
CA PHE A 85 9.98 19.10 16.56
C PHE A 85 10.06 19.18 18.09
N GLY A 86 11.16 19.71 18.62
CA GLY A 86 11.37 19.98 20.05
C GLY A 86 10.39 21.01 20.63
N ALA A 87 9.87 21.92 19.81
CA ALA A 87 8.88 22.92 20.23
C ALA A 87 7.42 22.40 20.23
N TRP A 88 7.16 21.22 19.66
CA TRP A 88 5.80 20.69 19.56
C TRP A 88 5.22 20.29 20.92
N PRO A 89 3.88 20.34 21.08
CA PRO A 89 3.19 19.74 22.23
C PRO A 89 3.55 18.26 22.39
N LEU A 90 3.56 17.76 23.63
CA LEU A 90 3.95 16.37 23.94
C LEU A 90 3.14 15.35 23.12
N VAL A 91 1.83 15.57 22.99
CA VAL A 91 0.94 14.69 22.21
C VAL A 91 1.35 14.64 20.74
N ALA A 92 1.70 15.79 20.14
CA ALA A 92 2.11 15.85 18.75
C ALA A 92 3.47 15.17 18.52
N LYS A 93 4.41 15.31 19.46
CA LYS A 93 5.70 14.59 19.44
C LYS A 93 5.50 13.08 19.53
N PHE A 94 4.69 12.62 20.46
CA PHE A 94 4.42 11.20 20.62
C PHE A 94 3.73 10.64 19.37
N ALA A 95 2.69 11.30 18.88
CA ALA A 95 1.96 10.86 17.70
C ALA A 95 2.86 10.78 16.46
N SER A 96 3.72 11.79 16.21
CA SER A 96 4.63 11.77 15.07
C SER A 96 5.67 10.65 15.18
N LYS A 97 6.30 10.49 16.36
CA LYS A 97 7.25 9.38 16.62
C LYS A 97 6.57 8.03 16.42
N PHE A 98 5.38 7.84 16.98
CA PHE A 98 4.62 6.59 16.85
C PHE A 98 4.24 6.30 15.41
N CYS A 99 3.69 7.26 14.66
CA CYS A 99 3.26 7.05 13.28
C CYS A 99 4.43 6.67 12.35
N ILE A 100 5.58 7.35 12.49
CA ILE A 100 6.79 7.07 11.70
C ILE A 100 7.33 5.68 12.08
N ALA A 101 7.46 5.41 13.39
CA ALA A 101 7.92 4.11 13.88
C ALA A 101 6.98 2.98 13.44
N PHE A 102 5.66 3.14 13.56
CA PHE A 102 4.68 2.14 13.17
C PHE A 102 4.73 1.82 11.68
N THR A 103 4.90 2.83 10.84
CA THR A 103 5.07 2.63 9.39
C THR A 103 6.31 1.78 9.10
N PHE A 104 7.44 2.10 9.73
CA PHE A 104 8.69 1.36 9.57
C PHE A 104 8.60 -0.08 10.12
N MET A 105 8.14 -0.23 11.36
CA MET A 105 8.03 -1.51 12.05
C MET A 105 7.03 -2.44 11.36
N LEU A 106 5.86 -1.94 10.96
CA LEU A 106 4.87 -2.73 10.23
C LEU A 106 5.44 -3.22 8.90
N HIS A 107 6.11 -2.35 8.13
CA HIS A 107 6.75 -2.75 6.87
C HIS A 107 7.84 -3.82 7.09
N GLY A 108 8.66 -3.66 8.13
CA GLY A 108 9.73 -4.60 8.48
C GLY A 108 9.21 -5.97 8.91
N PHE A 109 8.34 -6.02 9.92
CA PHE A 109 7.79 -7.29 10.43
C PHE A 109 6.96 -8.04 9.40
N ASN A 110 6.11 -7.32 8.65
CA ASN A 110 5.32 -7.93 7.60
C ASN A 110 6.20 -8.29 6.38
N GLY A 111 7.29 -7.57 6.13
CA GLY A 111 8.35 -7.94 5.18
C GLY A 111 9.03 -9.27 5.54
N ILE A 112 9.41 -9.47 6.80
CA ILE A 112 9.95 -10.75 7.29
C ILE A 112 8.96 -11.89 7.03
N ARG A 113 7.67 -11.65 7.30
CA ARG A 113 6.61 -12.62 6.99
C ARG A 113 6.55 -12.98 5.51
N TYR A 114 6.67 -12.00 4.60
CA TYR A 114 6.76 -12.27 3.16
C TYR A 114 8.01 -13.06 2.78
N LEU A 115 9.17 -12.76 3.37
CA LEU A 115 10.39 -13.55 3.11
C LEU A 115 10.23 -15.00 3.59
N ILE A 116 9.60 -15.24 4.74
CA ILE A 116 9.28 -16.60 5.21
C ILE A 116 8.35 -17.30 4.21
N TRP A 117 7.40 -16.57 3.65
CA TRP A 117 6.47 -17.07 2.64
C TRP A 117 7.16 -17.43 1.32
N ASP A 118 8.20 -16.70 0.92
CA ASP A 118 9.00 -17.02 -0.28
C ASP A 118 9.71 -18.37 -0.15
N PHE A 119 9.99 -18.84 1.08
CA PHE A 119 10.47 -20.20 1.35
C PHE A 119 9.36 -21.27 1.39
N GLY A 120 8.12 -20.93 1.04
CA GLY A 120 6.98 -21.85 1.08
C GLY A 120 6.49 -22.20 2.49
N LYS A 121 6.87 -21.43 3.53
CA LYS A 121 6.52 -21.70 4.92
C LYS A 121 5.30 -20.88 5.38
N LEU A 122 4.59 -21.37 6.40
CA LEU A 122 3.46 -20.69 7.06
C LEU A 122 2.29 -20.31 6.13
N MET A 123 1.98 -21.17 5.16
CA MET A 123 1.01 -20.93 4.08
C MET A 123 -0.42 -21.45 4.32
N THR A 124 -0.72 -22.03 5.49
CA THR A 124 -2.08 -22.43 5.82
C THR A 124 -2.90 -21.21 6.24
N ILE A 125 -4.21 -21.18 5.95
CA ILE A 125 -5.09 -20.05 6.28
C ILE A 125 -4.99 -19.62 7.77
N PRO A 126 -4.95 -20.54 8.75
CA PRO A 126 -4.77 -20.17 10.14
C PRO A 126 -3.41 -19.51 10.39
N LEU A 127 -2.31 -20.08 9.90
CA LEU A 127 -0.95 -19.55 10.09
C LEU A 127 -0.78 -18.19 9.42
N VAL A 128 -1.30 -18.03 8.21
CA VAL A 128 -1.31 -16.75 7.48
C VAL A 128 -2.03 -15.67 8.28
N THR A 129 -3.14 -16.00 8.94
CA THR A 129 -3.90 -15.06 9.77
C THR A 129 -3.16 -14.74 11.07
N GLN A 130 -2.68 -15.75 11.78
CA GLN A 130 -1.94 -15.61 13.04
C GLN A 130 -0.66 -14.80 12.88
N THR A 131 0.15 -15.12 11.86
CA THR A 131 1.38 -14.38 11.55
C THR A 131 1.10 -12.93 11.16
N GLY A 132 -0.02 -12.67 10.48
CA GLY A 132 -0.46 -11.31 10.16
C GLY A 132 -0.79 -10.50 11.43
N LEU A 133 -1.56 -11.08 12.35
CA LEU A 133 -1.88 -10.43 13.63
C LEU A 133 -0.63 -10.25 14.49
N ALA A 134 0.27 -11.24 14.52
CA ALA A 134 1.54 -11.15 15.23
C ALA A 134 2.42 -10.01 14.70
N ALA A 135 2.50 -9.83 13.38
CA ALA A 135 3.24 -8.71 12.78
C ALA A 135 2.68 -7.35 13.19
N VAL A 136 1.34 -7.20 13.22
CA VAL A 136 0.68 -5.95 13.67
C VAL A 136 0.94 -5.70 15.15
N ALA A 137 0.83 -6.73 15.99
CA ALA A 137 1.08 -6.61 17.42
C ALA A 137 2.55 -6.22 17.69
N ALA A 138 3.50 -6.91 17.06
CA ALA A 138 4.92 -6.60 17.16
C ALA A 138 5.22 -5.16 16.71
N ALA A 139 4.64 -4.72 15.58
CA ALA A 139 4.79 -3.36 15.09
C ALA A 139 4.22 -2.33 16.07
N THR A 140 3.04 -2.58 16.64
CA THR A 140 2.39 -1.66 17.58
C THR A 140 3.20 -1.52 18.87
N ILE A 141 3.62 -2.63 19.47
CA ILE A 141 4.36 -2.65 20.74
C ILE A 141 5.73 -1.99 20.57
N SER A 142 6.48 -2.38 19.54
CA SER A 142 7.80 -1.79 19.26
C SER A 142 7.72 -0.29 18.95
N SER A 143 6.70 0.15 18.21
CA SER A 143 6.51 1.56 17.89
C SER A 143 6.09 2.38 19.10
N ALA A 144 5.25 1.85 19.96
CA ALA A 144 4.91 2.47 21.24
C ALA A 144 6.16 2.62 22.10
N ALA A 145 6.96 1.55 22.25
CA ALA A 145 8.22 1.60 23.00
C ALA A 145 9.15 2.69 22.46
N VAL A 146 9.38 2.72 21.14
CA VAL A 146 10.22 3.75 20.49
C VAL A 146 9.65 5.17 20.65
N ALA A 147 8.32 5.33 20.63
CA ALA A 147 7.70 6.63 20.81
C ALA A 147 7.85 7.19 22.24
N PHE A 148 7.97 6.31 23.24
CA PHE A 148 8.24 6.69 24.64
C PHE A 148 9.72 6.87 24.97
N LEU A 149 10.64 6.33 24.16
CA LEU A 149 12.07 6.61 24.31
C LEU A 149 12.34 8.09 24.00
N TYR A 150 13.02 8.78 24.91
CA TYR A 150 13.29 10.22 24.80
C TYR A 150 14.37 10.49 23.76
#